data_AF-A0A3N5FA35-F1
#
_entry.id   AF-A0A3N5FA35-F1
#
_cell.length_a   1.000
_cell.length_b   1.000
_cell.length_c   1.000
_cell.angle_alpha   90.00
_cell.angle_beta   90.00
_cell.angle_gamma   90.00
#
_symmetry.space_group_name_H-M   'P 1'
#
loop_
_entity.id
_entity.type
_entity.pdbx_description
1 polymer ?
#
loop_
_entity_poly.entity_id
_entity_poly.type
_entity_poly.pdbx_seq_one_letter_code
_entity_poly.pdbx_strand_id
1 'polypeptide(L)'
;MPSSEGTEPEPRIASFAKAYDLSLTAGSDAHFYRELARARTVVSASTLEEAKEQIRRGNTVLSGRKSSPFNLLASAALRSMKSLIHPEPE
;
A
#
# COMPACT_ATOMS: atom_id res chain seq x y z
N MET A 1 -32.65 -5.55 -14.97
CA MET A 1 -31.75 -5.31 -13.83
C MET A 1 -30.75 -6.46 -13.82
N PRO A 2 -29.57 -6.35 -14.45
CA PRO A 2 -28.58 -7.41 -14.33
C PRO A 2 -27.87 -7.27 -12.98
N SER A 3 -27.84 -8.39 -12.28
CA SER A 3 -27.07 -8.70 -11.08
C SER A 3 -25.58 -8.76 -11.43
N SER A 4 -24.75 -7.91 -10.81
CA SER A 4 -23.29 -8.04 -10.85
C SER A 4 -22.83 -8.87 -9.65
N GLU A 5 -22.51 -10.14 -9.93
CA GLU A 5 -21.77 -11.03 -9.03
C GLU A 5 -20.38 -10.48 -8.71
N GLY A 6 -19.91 -10.73 -7.49
CA GLY A 6 -18.50 -11.03 -7.25
C GLY A 6 -17.52 -9.87 -7.17
N THR A 7 -17.66 -8.98 -6.18
CA THR A 7 -16.48 -8.37 -5.58
C THR A 7 -16.71 -8.30 -4.08
N GLU A 8 -16.34 -9.38 -3.39
CA GLU A 8 -16.16 -9.34 -1.94
C GLU A 8 -15.33 -8.09 -1.61
N PRO A 9 -15.77 -7.23 -0.68
CA PRO A 9 -15.00 -6.05 -0.33
C PRO A 9 -13.61 -6.52 0.11
N GLU A 10 -12.55 -6.08 -0.59
CA GLU A 10 -11.17 -6.46 -0.26
C GLU A 10 -10.99 -6.39 1.26
N PRO A 11 -10.56 -7.49 1.92
CA PRO A 11 -10.36 -7.47 3.35
C PRO A 11 -9.41 -6.31 3.63
N ARG A 12 -9.85 -5.35 4.46
CA ARG A 12 -8.99 -4.23 4.87
C ARG A 12 -7.64 -4.82 5.23
N ILE A 13 -6.56 -4.47 4.52
CA ILE A 13 -5.25 -5.16 4.54
C ILE A 13 -4.78 -5.52 5.96
N ALA A 14 -5.08 -4.68 6.95
CA ALA A 14 -4.82 -4.94 8.37
C ALA A 14 -5.50 -6.22 8.94
N SER A 15 -6.73 -6.51 8.52
CA SER A 15 -7.49 -7.71 8.91
C SER A 15 -6.89 -8.97 8.30
N PHE A 16 -6.47 -8.91 7.04
CA PHE A 16 -5.74 -10.01 6.39
C PHE A 16 -4.42 -10.28 7.10
N ALA A 17 -3.60 -9.24 7.30
CA ALA A 17 -2.32 -9.38 8.00
C ALA A 17 -2.50 -9.97 9.40
N LYS A 18 -3.53 -9.53 10.14
CA LYS A 18 -3.86 -10.09 11.46
C LYS A 18 -4.29 -11.56 11.40
N ALA A 19 -5.06 -11.96 10.40
CA ALA A 19 -5.56 -13.34 10.28
C ALA A 19 -4.44 -14.36 10.02
N TYR A 20 -3.36 -13.93 9.38
CA TYR A 20 -2.23 -14.78 8.98
C TYR A 20 -0.93 -14.51 9.76
N ASP A 21 -1.00 -13.74 10.84
CA ASP A 21 0.15 -13.35 11.67
C ASP A 21 1.30 -12.72 10.84
N LEU A 22 0.91 -11.87 9.89
CA LEU A 22 1.85 -11.20 8.98
C LEU A 22 2.20 -9.81 9.48
N SER A 23 3.47 -9.46 9.32
CA SER A 23 3.97 -8.13 9.65
C SER A 23 3.65 -7.13 8.55
N LEU A 24 3.12 -5.97 8.94
CA LEU A 24 2.87 -4.88 8.02
C LEU A 24 4.11 -4.01 7.86
N THR A 25 4.41 -3.66 6.61
CA THR A 25 5.49 -2.73 6.27
C THR A 25 5.00 -1.70 5.25
N ALA A 26 5.64 -0.53 5.27
CA ALA A 26 5.45 0.54 4.31
C ALA A 26 6.80 1.08 3.85
N GLY A 27 6.91 1.29 2.54
CA GLY A 27 8.03 1.95 1.89
C GLY A 27 7.51 3.07 0.98
N SER A 28 8.33 4.09 0.76
CA SER A 28 7.92 5.25 -0.02
C SER A 28 7.87 5.00 -1.53
N ASP A 29 8.43 3.89 -2.01
CA ASP A 29 8.58 3.56 -3.43
C ASP A 29 9.03 4.78 -4.27
N ALA A 30 10.08 5.44 -3.76
CA ALA A 30 10.48 6.75 -4.24
C ALA A 30 11.22 6.63 -5.57
N HIS A 31 10.67 7.26 -6.61
CA HIS A 31 11.31 7.38 -7.91
C HIS A 31 12.04 8.73 -8.04
N PHE A 32 11.67 9.70 -7.20
CA PHE A 32 12.28 11.03 -7.11
C PHE A 32 12.70 11.38 -5.69
N TYR A 33 13.71 12.24 -5.54
CA TYR A 33 14.25 12.63 -4.22
C TYR A 33 13.20 13.21 -3.26
N ARG A 34 12.17 13.90 -3.78
CA ARG A 34 11.08 14.50 -2.98
C ARG A 34 10.12 13.45 -2.39
N GLU A 35 10.22 12.20 -2.84
CA GLU A 35 9.35 11.11 -2.43
C GLU A 35 9.94 10.30 -1.28
N LEU A 36 11.23 10.50 -0.96
CA LEU A 36 11.90 9.84 0.14
C LEU A 36 11.12 10.01 1.45
N ALA A 37 10.91 8.89 2.14
CA ALA A 37 10.22 8.80 3.42
C ALA A 37 8.76 9.29 3.44
N ARG A 38 8.08 9.43 2.28
CA ARG A 38 6.64 9.73 2.23
C ARG A 38 5.78 8.63 2.86
N ALA A 39 6.26 7.38 2.82
CA ALA A 39 5.78 6.27 3.61
C ALA A 39 6.98 5.52 4.20
N ARG A 40 6.86 5.08 5.45
CA ARG A 40 7.94 4.44 6.19
C ARG A 40 7.39 3.51 7.27
N THR A 41 8.18 2.50 7.57
CA THR A 41 8.00 1.62 8.73
C THR A 41 8.88 2.14 9.86
N VAL A 42 8.30 2.37 11.02
CA VAL A 42 9.02 2.81 12.23
C VAL A 42 9.12 1.62 13.18
N VAL A 43 10.33 1.37 13.67
CA VAL A 43 10.65 0.34 14.67
C VAL A 43 11.55 0.91 15.74
N SER A 44 11.44 0.40 16.97
CA SER A 44 12.35 0.76 18.07
C SER A 44 13.53 -0.20 18.06
N ALA A 45 14.67 0.27 17.55
CA ALA A 45 15.89 -0.51 17.45
C ALA A 45 17.12 0.41 17.38
N SER A 46 18.25 -0.05 17.92
CA SER A 46 19.54 0.63 17.85
C SER A 46 20.51 -0.05 16.87
N THR A 47 20.19 -1.28 16.45
CA THR A 47 20.97 -2.04 15.46
C THR A 47 20.11 -2.58 14.33
N LEU A 48 20.75 -2.95 13.21
CA LEU A 48 20.04 -3.56 12.08
C LEU A 48 19.40 -4.91 12.45
N GLU A 49 20.07 -5.72 13.27
CA GLU A 49 19.54 -7.02 13.68
C GLU A 49 18.34 -6.87 14.61
N GLU A 50 18.38 -5.90 15.54
CA GLU A 50 17.20 -5.54 16.33
C GLU A 50 16.05 -5.07 15.44
N ALA A 51 16.32 -4.23 14.43
CA ALA A 51 15.29 -3.76 13.51
C ALA A 51 14.64 -4.91 12.73
N LYS A 52 15.44 -5.86 12.22
CA LYS A 52 14.94 -7.06 11.54
C LYS A 52 14.06 -7.89 12.47
N GLU A 53 14.47 -8.06 13.72
CA GLU A 53 13.70 -8.83 14.70
C GLU A 53 12.38 -8.15 15.06
N GLN A 54 12.37 -6.83 15.24
CA GLN A 54 11.13 -6.07 15.47
C GLN A 54 10.17 -6.20 14.28
N ILE A 55 10.68 -6.15 13.04
CA ILE A 55 9.87 -6.37 11.85
C ILE A 55 9.30 -7.79 11.83
N ARG A 56 10.09 -8.84 12.10
CA ARG A 56 9.60 -10.23 12.13
C ARG A 56 8.51 -10.45 13.17
N ARG A 57 8.59 -9.77 14.31
CA ARG A 57 7.61 -9.86 15.41
C ARG A 57 6.36 -9.00 15.17
N GLY A 58 6.26 -8.29 14.04
CA GLY A 58 5.15 -7.39 13.78
C GLY A 58 5.13 -6.13 14.66
N ASN A 59 6.22 -5.82 15.36
CA ASN A 59 6.35 -4.64 16.21
C ASN A 59 6.68 -3.40 15.37
N THR A 60 5.81 -3.08 14.43
CA THR A 60 6.00 -2.01 13.46
C THR A 60 4.91 -0.96 13.58
N VAL A 61 5.29 0.30 13.35
CA VAL A 61 4.34 1.42 13.21
C VAL A 61 4.46 1.97 11.80
N LEU A 62 3.36 1.98 11.06
CA LEU A 62 3.33 2.58 9.74
C LEU A 62 3.13 4.09 9.86
N SER A 63 3.97 4.85 9.16
CA SER A 63 3.87 6.30 9.08
C SER A 63 3.91 6.72 7.63
N GLY A 64 3.00 7.59 7.21
CA GLY A 64 3.03 8.14 5.86
C GLY A 64 2.04 9.28 5.68
N ARG A 65 2.20 10.00 4.57
CA ARG A 65 1.24 11.04 4.14
C ARG A 65 0.46 10.53 2.95
N LYS A 66 -0.82 10.89 2.88
CA LYS A 66 -1.61 10.67 1.67
C LYS A 66 -0.93 11.35 0.47
N SER A 67 -1.05 10.71 -0.69
CA SER A 67 -0.61 11.27 -1.95
C SER A 67 -1.25 12.63 -2.21
N SER A 68 -0.53 13.50 -2.91
CA SER A 68 -1.06 14.81 -3.31
C SER A 68 -2.34 14.63 -4.15
N PRO A 69 -3.34 15.53 -4.04
CA PRO A 69 -4.52 15.51 -4.91
C PRO A 69 -4.17 15.46 -6.39
N PHE A 70 -3.10 16.13 -6.82
CA PHE A 70 -2.60 16.08 -8.19
C PHE A 70 -2.18 14.66 -8.62
N ASN A 71 -1.52 13.92 -7.74
CA ASN A 71 -1.11 12.53 -8.04
C ASN A 71 -2.32 11.59 -8.11
N LEU A 72 -3.36 11.85 -7.29
CA LEU A 72 -4.62 11.12 -7.35
C LEU A 72 -5.33 11.37 -8.68
N LEU A 73 -5.38 12.63 -9.13
CA LEU A 73 -6.00 13.02 -10.39
C LEU A 73 -5.27 12.42 -11.60
N ALA A 74 -3.93 12.53 -11.62
CA ALA A 74 -3.10 11.93 -12.65
C ALA A 74 -3.29 10.41 -12.72
N SER A 75 -3.34 9.74 -11.56
CA SER A 75 -3.59 8.30 -11.48
C SER A 75 -4.97 7.90 -12.02
N ALA A 76 -6.01 8.69 -11.72
CA ALA A 76 -7.35 8.45 -12.24
C ALA A 76 -7.42 8.64 -13.77
N ALA A 77 -6.76 9.68 -14.30
CA ALA A 77 -6.67 9.91 -15.73
C ALA A 77 -5.94 8.76 -16.45
N LEU A 78 -4.78 8.33 -15.92
CA LEU A 78 -4.01 7.21 -16.48
C LEU A 78 -4.81 5.89 -16.48
N ARG A 79 -5.55 5.60 -15.41
CA ARG A 79 -6.43 4.41 -15.35
C ARG A 79 -7.52 4.47 -16.41
N SER A 80 -8.16 5.63 -16.57
CA SER A 80 -9.22 5.84 -17.57
C SER A 80 -8.69 5.70 -19.01
N MET A 81 -7.46 6.17 -19.27
CA MET A 81 -6.81 5.96 -20.56
C MET A 81 -6.43 4.50 -20.79
N LYS A 82 -5.92 3.80 -19.77
CA LYS A 82 -5.61 2.37 -19.87
C LYS A 82 -6.84 1.53 -20.19
N SER A 83 -7.98 1.78 -19.54
CA SER A 83 -9.24 1.08 -19.85
C SER A 83 -9.76 1.36 -21.26
N LEU A 84 -9.40 2.51 -21.85
CA LEU A 84 -9.75 2.82 -23.24
C LEU A 84 -8.88 2.07 -24.26
N ILE A 85 -7.62 1.84 -23.92
CA ILE A 85 -6.62 1.22 -24.81
C ILE A 85 -6.64 -0.32 -24.70
N HIS A 86 -6.89 -0.82 -23.50
CA HIS A 86 -7.07 -2.25 -23.22
C HIS A 86 -8.42 -2.44 -22.51
N PRO A 87 -9.53 -2.55 -23.26
CA PRO A 87 -10.77 -3.00 -22.66
C PRO A 87 -10.57 -4.41 -22.11
N GLU A 88 -10.86 -4.63 -20.83
CA GLU A 88 -10.88 -5.97 -20.22
C GLU A 88 -11.87 -6.84 -21.02
N PRO A 89 -11.52 -8.08 -21.39
CA PRO A 89 -12.48 -8.98 -22.03
C PRO A 89 -13.62 -9.33 -21.05
N GLU A 90 -14.84 -9.34 -21.58
CA GLU A 90 -16.08 -9.72 -20.86
C GLU A 90 -16.00 -11.09 -20.19
#